data_AF-A0A960SJK3-F1
#
_entry.id   AF-A0A960SJK3-F1
#
_cell.length_a   1.000
_cell.length_b   1.000
_cell.length_c   1.000
_cell.angle_alpha   90.00
_cell.angle_beta   90.00
_cell.angle_gamma   90.00
#
_symmetry.space_group_name_H-M   'P 1'
#
loop_
_entity.id
_entity.type
_entity.pdbx_description
1 polymer ?
#
loop_
_entity_poly.entity_id
_entity_poly.type
_entity_poly.pdbx_seq_one_letter_code
_entity_poly.pdbx_strand_id
1 'polypeptide(L)'
;MARFTYGSAGFFKRLSAFAEDAAGSSQVEAIVADILEAIKTKGDKALFEITERLDGARLNSRSLRVSESDLKEGAQSLSAKDRRAILESIRCVKAFNQESLPRNWNKKNPHGAT
;
A
#
# COMPACT_ATOMS: atom_id res chain seq x y z
N MET A 1 5.30 -20.79 -15.93
CA MET A 1 6.16 -19.62 -15.62
C MET A 1 6.85 -19.18 -16.91
N ALA A 2 6.81 -17.89 -17.25
CA ALA A 2 7.48 -17.41 -18.46
C ALA A 2 9.01 -17.59 -18.34
N ARG A 3 9.66 -18.12 -19.38
CA ARG A 3 11.11 -18.36 -19.40
C ARG A 3 11.77 -17.46 -20.44
N PHE A 4 12.73 -16.65 -20.01
CA PHE A 4 13.47 -15.74 -20.88
C PHE A 4 14.93 -16.18 -21.00
N THR A 5 15.46 -16.14 -22.22
CA THR A 5 16.86 -16.43 -22.51
C THR A 5 17.47 -15.20 -23.17
N TYR A 6 18.37 -14.52 -22.45
CA TYR A 6 19.07 -13.34 -22.97
C TYR A 6 19.84 -13.70 -24.26
N GLY A 7 19.76 -12.84 -25.28
CA GLY A 7 20.37 -13.07 -26.60
C GLY A 7 19.54 -13.91 -27.58
N SER A 8 18.43 -14.51 -27.16
CA SER A 8 17.50 -15.18 -28.09
C SER A 8 16.85 -14.17 -29.06
N ALA A 9 16.57 -14.62 -30.28
CA ALA A 9 15.85 -13.80 -31.25
C ALA A 9 14.52 -13.31 -30.64
N GLY A 10 14.27 -12.01 -30.71
CA GLY A 10 13.06 -11.40 -30.15
C GLY A 10 13.01 -11.34 -28.62
N PHE A 11 14.13 -11.53 -27.92
CA PHE A 11 14.22 -11.42 -26.45
C PHE A 11 13.55 -10.15 -25.91
N PHE A 12 13.96 -8.96 -26.38
CA PHE A 12 13.41 -7.69 -25.90
C PHE A 12 11.93 -7.52 -26.25
N LYS A 13 11.48 -8.02 -27.41
CA LYS A 13 10.07 -7.98 -27.80
C LYS A 13 9.20 -8.80 -26.84
N ARG A 14 9.63 -10.01 -26.52
CA ARG A 14 8.93 -10.89 -25.58
C ARG A 14 8.97 -10.36 -24.14
N LEU A 15 10.09 -9.76 -23.73
CA LEU A 15 10.21 -9.14 -22.43
C LEU A 15 9.30 -7.90 -22.31
N SER A 16 9.24 -7.07 -23.36
CA SER A 16 8.33 -5.91 -23.42
C SER A 16 6.87 -6.36 -23.32
N ALA A 17 6.46 -7.33 -24.15
CA ALA A 17 5.08 -7.84 -24.11
C ALA A 17 4.70 -8.45 -22.75
N PHE A 18 5.63 -9.14 -22.09
CA PHE A 18 5.41 -9.64 -20.72
C PHE A 18 5.30 -8.50 -19.69
N ALA A 19 6.09 -7.44 -19.85
CA ALA A 19 6.01 -6.26 -18.98
C ALA A 19 4.75 -5.42 -19.25
N GLU A 20 4.24 -5.40 -20.48
CA GLU A 20 3.00 -4.71 -20.88
C GLU A 20 1.75 -5.38 -20.29
N ASP A 21 1.74 -6.70 -20.12
CA ASP A 21 0.67 -7.42 -19.40
C ASP A 21 0.59 -7.01 -17.91
N ALA A 22 1.64 -6.38 -17.38
CA ALA A 22 1.62 -5.77 -16.04
C ALA A 22 1.04 -4.35 -16.03
N ALA A 23 0.75 -3.75 -17.19
CA ALA A 23 0.01 -2.50 -17.26
C ALA A 23 -1.47 -2.78 -16.96
N GLY A 24 -2.04 -2.04 -16.02
CA GLY A 24 -3.42 -2.24 -15.58
C GLY A 24 -4.44 -2.21 -16.72
N SER A 25 -5.55 -2.91 -16.55
CA SER A 25 -6.65 -2.92 -17.53
C SER A 25 -7.39 -1.58 -17.55
N SER A 26 -7.64 -1.03 -18.74
CA SER A 26 -8.44 0.19 -18.91
C SER A 26 -9.86 0.07 -18.34
N GLN A 27 -10.41 -1.14 -18.26
CA GLN A 27 -11.68 -1.41 -17.59
C GLN A 27 -11.57 -1.19 -16.08
N VAL A 28 -10.48 -1.65 -15.46
CA VAL A 28 -10.22 -1.44 -14.03
C VAL A 28 -10.01 0.04 -13.75
N GLU A 29 -9.28 0.75 -14.62
CA GLU A 29 -9.09 2.20 -14.50
C GLU A 29 -10.43 2.96 -14.50
N ALA A 30 -11.33 2.63 -15.44
CA ALA A 30 -12.66 3.25 -15.50
C ALA A 30 -13.48 2.99 -14.22
N ILE A 31 -13.50 1.75 -13.73
CA ILE A 31 -14.22 1.40 -12.49
C ILE A 31 -13.66 2.17 -11.28
N VAL A 32 -12.32 2.28 -11.18
CA VAL A 32 -11.67 3.00 -10.08
C VAL A 32 -11.97 4.50 -10.18
N ALA A 33 -11.97 5.08 -11.39
CA ALA A 33 -12.33 6.48 -11.60
C ALA A 33 -13.76 6.78 -11.12
N ASP A 34 -14.71 5.91 -11.44
CA ASP A 34 -16.11 6.03 -10.99
C ASP A 34 -16.24 5.94 -9.46
N ILE A 35 -15.50 5.03 -8.82
CA ILE A 35 -15.47 4.90 -7.36
C ILE A 35 -14.92 6.17 -6.71
N LEU A 36 -13.81 6.70 -7.22
CA LEU A 36 -13.19 7.92 -6.70
C LEU A 36 -14.12 9.12 -6.86
N GLU A 37 -14.77 9.28 -8.01
CA GLU A 37 -15.71 10.38 -8.24
C GLU A 37 -16.97 10.25 -7.36
N ALA A 38 -17.48 9.02 -7.16
CA ALA A 38 -18.59 8.78 -6.24
C ALA A 38 -18.24 9.17 -4.79
N ILE A 39 -17.05 8.78 -4.30
CA ILE A 39 -16.59 9.13 -2.95
C ILE A 39 -16.34 10.64 -2.84
N LYS A 40 -15.75 11.26 -3.85
CA LYS A 40 -15.49 12.71 -3.87
C LYS A 40 -16.78 13.53 -3.83
N THR A 41 -17.82 13.10 -4.55
CA THR A 41 -19.10 13.83 -4.66
C THR A 41 -20.08 13.53 -3.53
N LYS A 42 -20.10 12.29 -3.02
CA LYS A 42 -21.11 11.80 -2.04
C LYS A 42 -20.52 11.45 -0.68
N GLY A 43 -19.20 11.51 -0.50
CA GLY A 43 -18.51 11.27 0.77
C GLY A 43 -18.80 9.89 1.37
N ASP A 44 -18.98 9.87 2.69
CA ASP A 44 -19.21 8.66 3.49
C ASP A 44 -20.39 7.81 3.01
N LYS A 45 -21.42 8.41 2.40
CA LYS A 45 -22.54 7.65 1.84
C LYS A 45 -22.05 6.69 0.75
N ALA A 46 -21.29 7.19 -0.21
CA ALA A 46 -20.72 6.35 -1.27
C ALA A 46 -19.70 5.38 -0.70
N LEU A 47 -18.89 5.80 0.28
CA LEU A 47 -17.93 4.91 0.96
C LEU A 47 -18.63 3.68 1.56
N PHE A 48 -19.71 3.87 2.34
CA PHE A 48 -20.43 2.76 2.97
C PHE A 48 -21.14 1.86 1.95
N GLU A 49 -21.80 2.44 0.95
CA GLU A 49 -22.45 1.67 -0.13
C GLU A 49 -21.45 0.79 -0.90
N ILE A 50 -20.27 1.34 -1.22
CA ILE A 50 -19.22 0.62 -1.95
C ILE A 50 -18.56 -0.45 -1.06
N THR A 51 -18.30 -0.13 0.21
CA THR A 51 -17.75 -1.09 1.19
C THR A 51 -18.68 -2.28 1.37
N GLU A 52 -19.99 -2.05 1.52
CA GLU A 52 -20.96 -3.14 1.64
C GLU A 52 -21.01 -4.00 0.36
N ARG A 53 -20.92 -3.36 -0.82
CA ARG A 53 -20.96 -4.07 -2.11
C ARG A 53 -19.71 -4.91 -2.37
N LEU A 54 -18.52 -4.42 -2.03
CA LEU A 54 -17.24 -5.07 -2.34
C LEU A 54 -16.79 -6.02 -1.23
N ASP A 55 -16.90 -5.60 0.03
CA ASP A 55 -16.39 -6.34 1.19
C ASP A 55 -17.48 -7.11 1.93
N GLY A 56 -18.77 -6.84 1.63
CA GLY A 56 -19.90 -7.41 2.37
C GLY A 56 -20.10 -6.79 3.76
N ALA A 57 -19.32 -5.78 4.12
CA ALA A 57 -19.32 -5.16 5.44
C ALA A 57 -20.28 -3.97 5.49
N ARG A 58 -21.38 -4.09 6.24
CA ARG A 58 -22.30 -2.97 6.52
C ARG A 58 -21.72 -2.09 7.62
N LEU A 59 -21.07 -0.98 7.23
CA LEU A 59 -20.48 -0.01 8.15
C LEU A 59 -21.30 1.28 8.28
N ASN A 60 -21.00 2.06 9.30
CA ASN A 60 -21.49 3.42 9.50
C ASN A 60 -20.40 4.28 10.16
N SER A 61 -20.68 5.57 10.40
CA SER A 61 -19.71 6.52 10.96
C SER A 61 -19.14 6.11 12.33
N ARG A 62 -19.84 5.28 13.11
CA ARG A 62 -19.38 4.79 14.40
C ARG A 62 -18.55 3.50 14.30
N SER A 63 -18.74 2.71 13.25
CA SER A 63 -18.05 1.41 13.06
C SER A 63 -16.95 1.45 12.01
N LEU A 64 -16.80 2.55 11.26
CA LEU A 64 -15.73 2.71 10.26
C LEU A 64 -14.34 2.66 10.90
N ARG A 65 -14.19 3.24 12.09
CA ARG A 65 -12.94 3.23 12.85
C ARG A 65 -12.92 2.04 13.80
N VAL A 66 -11.89 1.20 13.69
CA VAL A 66 -11.62 0.13 14.66
C VAL A 66 -11.32 0.76 16.03
N SER A 67 -11.99 0.27 17.08
CA SER A 67 -11.84 0.82 18.42
C SER A 67 -10.51 0.43 19.06
N GLU A 68 -10.05 1.21 20.05
CA GLU A 68 -8.83 0.85 20.81
C GLU A 68 -8.97 -0.48 21.55
N SER A 69 -10.19 -0.80 22.02
CA SER A 69 -10.49 -2.09 22.63
C SER A 69 -10.32 -3.24 21.65
N ASP A 70 -10.88 -3.13 20.43
CA ASP A 70 -10.77 -4.20 19.43
C ASP A 70 -9.31 -4.41 19.00
N LEU A 71 -8.54 -3.32 18.88
CA LEU A 71 -7.10 -3.41 18.59
C LEU A 71 -6.34 -4.13 19.71
N LYS A 72 -6.67 -3.83 20.97
CA LYS A 72 -6.04 -4.48 22.13
C LYS A 72 -6.42 -5.96 22.21
N GLU A 73 -7.69 -6.29 22.00
CA GLU A 73 -8.18 -7.66 21.98
C GLU A 73 -7.52 -8.46 20.85
N GLY A 74 -7.46 -7.90 19.63
CA GLY A 74 -6.76 -8.51 18.50
C GLY A 74 -5.27 -8.74 18.76
N ALA A 75 -4.60 -7.83 19.49
CA ALA A 75 -3.22 -8.05 19.89
C ALA A 75 -3.05 -9.11 20.98
N GLN A 76 -4.04 -9.27 21.85
CA GLN A 76 -4.07 -10.27 22.92
C GLN A 76 -4.44 -11.67 22.44
N SER A 77 -5.20 -11.79 21.34
CA SER A 77 -5.60 -13.07 20.76
C SER A 77 -4.45 -13.81 20.04
N LEU A 78 -3.33 -13.11 19.79
CA LEU A 78 -2.15 -13.71 19.17
C LEU A 78 -1.50 -14.77 20.06
N SER A 79 -1.01 -15.84 19.43
CA SER A 79 -0.16 -16.80 20.12
C SER A 79 1.13 -16.13 20.61
N ALA A 80 1.70 -16.62 21.71
CA ALA A 80 2.97 -16.09 22.22
C ALA A 80 4.11 -16.18 21.19
N LYS A 81 4.06 -17.19 20.30
CA LYS A 81 5.03 -17.36 19.20
C LYS A 81 4.88 -16.25 18.17
N ASP A 82 3.67 -16.03 17.67
CA ASP A 82 3.41 -15.02 16.62
C ASP A 82 3.65 -13.61 17.15
N ARG A 83 3.24 -13.34 18.40
CA ARG A 83 3.51 -12.05 19.05
C ARG A 83 5.01 -11.76 19.13
N ARG A 84 5.84 -12.75 19.50
CA ARG A 84 7.30 -12.59 19.51
C ARG A 84 7.84 -12.33 18.10
N ALA A 85 7.39 -13.08 17.10
CA ALA A 85 7.84 -12.93 15.72
C ALA A 85 7.48 -11.53 15.14
N ILE A 86 6.27 -11.03 15.39
CA ILE A 86 5.85 -9.69 14.95
C ILE A 86 6.70 -8.60 15.63
N LEU A 87 6.92 -8.71 16.94
CA LEU A 87 7.74 -7.74 17.69
C LEU A 87 9.21 -7.76 17.25
N GLU A 88 9.73 -8.92 16.85
CA GLU A 88 11.05 -9.05 16.22
C GLU A 88 11.12 -8.27 14.92
N SER A 89 10.19 -8.53 14.00
CA SER A 89 10.13 -7.86 12.70
C SER A 89 10.01 -6.34 12.86
N ILE A 90 9.18 -5.88 13.81
CA ILE A 90 9.05 -4.44 14.12
C ILE A 90 10.39 -3.85 14.54
N ARG A 91 11.16 -4.55 15.39
CA ARG A 91 12.46 -4.07 15.85
C ARG A 91 13.46 -4.00 14.70
N CYS A 92 13.55 -5.04 13.88
CA CYS A 92 14.48 -5.09 12.75
C CYS A 92 14.18 -3.99 11.71
N VAL A 93 12.91 -3.82 11.32
CA VAL A 93 12.49 -2.78 10.36
C VAL A 93 12.77 -1.39 10.92
N LYS A 94 12.47 -1.14 12.21
CA LYS A 94 12.77 0.14 12.86
C LYS A 94 14.27 0.44 12.89
N ALA A 95 15.09 -0.53 13.30
CA ALA A 95 16.55 -0.34 13.38
C ALA A 95 17.14 0.00 12.01
N PHE A 96 16.73 -0.70 10.95
CA PHE A 96 17.20 -0.41 9.60
C PHE A 96 16.73 0.96 9.09
N ASN A 97 15.45 1.30 9.27
CA ASN A 97 14.89 2.56 8.80
C ASN A 97 15.44 3.79 9.56
N GLN A 98 15.84 3.62 10.82
CA GLN A 98 16.47 4.67 11.61
C GLN A 98 17.78 5.16 10.97
N GLU A 99 18.58 4.26 10.40
CA GLU A 99 19.82 4.62 9.69
C GLU A 99 19.55 5.39 8.39
N SER A 100 18.35 5.28 7.83
CA SER A 100 17.94 5.93 6.59
C SER A 100 17.33 7.32 6.80
N LEU A 101 17.22 7.80 8.04
CA LEU A 101 16.63 9.11 8.31
C LEU A 101 17.48 10.22 7.67
N PRO A 102 16.88 11.10 6.86
CA PRO A 102 17.61 12.20 6.24
C PRO A 102 18.17 13.11 7.34
N ARG A 103 19.46 13.43 7.24
CA ARG A 103 20.08 14.40 8.12
C ARG A 103 19.85 15.79 7.55
N ASN A 104 19.43 16.71 8.42
CA ASN A 104 19.51 18.13 8.09
C ASN A 104 20.95 18.45 7.69
N TRP A 105 21.10 19.19 6.61
CA TRP A 105 22.40 19.69 6.19
C TRP A 105 22.25 21.16 5.87
N ASN A 106 23.32 21.89 6.11
CA ASN A 106 23.45 23.28 5.75
C ASN A 106 24.84 23.43 5.11
N LYS A 107 24.91 24.19 4.01
CA LYS A 107 26.18 24.48 3.36
C LYS A 107 26.15 25.88 2.78
N LYS A 108 27.20 26.65 3.08
CA LYS A 108 27.41 27.96 2.44
C LYS A 108 27.73 27.78 0.96
N ASN A 109 27.01 28.46 0.08
CA ASN A 109 27.32 28.46 -1.34
C ASN A 109 28.54 29.37 -1.63
N PRO A 110 29.15 29.30 -2.84
CA PRO A 110 30.32 30.13 -3.19
C PRO A 110 30.07 31.64 -3.15
N HIS A 111 28.81 32.09 -3.11
CA HIS A 111 28.42 33.49 -3.03
C HIS A 111 28.07 33.94 -1.59
N GLY A 112 28.26 33.07 -0.61
CA GLY A 112 28.12 33.39 0.81
C GLY A 112 26.72 33.25 1.40
N ALA A 113 25.73 32.79 0.62
CA ALA A 113 24.39 32.47 1.15
C ALA A 113 24.40 31.08 1.81
N THR A 114 23.51 30.87 2.79
CA THR A 114 23.44 29.66 3.62
C THR A 114 22.05 29.04 3.58
#